data_AF-S4AHY7-F1
#
_entry.id   AF-S4AHY7-F1
#
_cell.length_a   1.000
_cell.length_b   1.000
_cell.length_c   1.000
_cell.angle_alpha   90.00
_cell.angle_beta   90.00
_cell.angle_gamma   90.00
#
_symmetry.space_group_name_H-M   'P 1'
#
loop_
_entity.id
_entity.type
_entity.pdbx_description
1 polymer ?
#
loop_
_entity_poly.entity_id
_entity_poly.type
_entity_poly.pdbx_seq_one_letter_code
_entity_poly.pdbx_strand_id
1 'polypeptide(L)'
;MNRQLVMGNDEYEACWRSCVGARCPVCGAQTREEDLQIILLDEDYQAFKDGSFPWGEANRLPSSFAGFADTASLPPPGSGTFAQALRGRMYGQAEKERKEEYEALSRAFTEISGFQFGYAAYEQGDLDRAALWLERAAQSLEDPTHAAGASLYLGLTRVKQGEPTKAKAAFRDAVDRTAADPVIRSGAADQLGSVLKELGDITGARRAYRTAVDLGVPTFAAKAAVNLGTLEDEAGHHGKARSLWEFAYAAAEGEEGKAFAAYNLGWYWEQAGDPAKARHFYKIAAKSAVPEAATRARGRLGTLPASPRRFFRRNR
;
A
#
# COMPACT_ATOMS: atom_id res chain seq x y z
N MET A 1 -13.33 -15.42 31.98
CA MET A 1 -13.98 -15.26 30.66
C MET A 1 -14.53 -13.85 30.58
N ASN A 2 -14.00 -13.01 29.69
CA ASN A 2 -14.64 -11.81 29.13
C ASN A 2 -13.96 -11.58 27.77
N ARG A 3 -14.73 -11.51 26.69
CA ARG A 3 -14.23 -11.33 25.32
C ARG A 3 -14.05 -9.82 25.08
N GLN A 4 -12.95 -9.38 24.48
CA GLN A 4 -12.92 -8.09 23.80
C GLN A 4 -13.38 -8.31 22.35
N LEU A 5 -14.65 -7.99 22.11
CA LEU A 5 -15.21 -7.79 20.79
C LEU A 5 -15.06 -6.29 20.49
N VAL A 6 -14.28 -5.94 19.48
CA VAL A 6 -14.23 -4.57 18.95
C VAL A 6 -15.48 -4.39 18.10
N MET A 7 -16.46 -3.68 18.64
CA MET A 7 -17.74 -3.38 18.00
C MET A 7 -17.81 -1.87 17.77
N GLY A 8 -18.24 -1.44 16.58
CA GLY A 8 -18.65 -0.05 16.38
C GLY A 8 -19.78 0.34 17.34
N ASN A 9 -20.08 1.64 17.51
CA ASN A 9 -21.12 2.09 18.46
C ASN A 9 -22.46 1.35 18.28
N ASP A 10 -22.87 1.10 17.03
CA ASP A 10 -24.12 0.39 16.72
C ASP A 10 -24.07 -1.10 17.09
N GLU A 11 -22.90 -1.72 16.94
CA GLU A 11 -22.66 -3.12 17.28
C GLU A 11 -22.53 -3.30 18.81
N TYR A 12 -21.95 -2.30 19.50
CA TYR A 12 -21.88 -2.26 20.96
C TYR A 12 -23.28 -2.12 21.57
N GLU A 13 -24.09 -1.20 21.06
CA GLU A 13 -25.50 -1.04 21.46
C GLU A 13 -26.30 -2.32 21.19
N ALA A 14 -26.12 -2.96 20.03
CA ALA A 14 -26.79 -4.23 19.71
C ALA A 14 -26.37 -5.36 20.66
N CYS A 15 -25.08 -5.47 20.99
CA CYS A 15 -24.58 -6.46 21.92
C CYS A 15 -25.01 -6.18 23.36
N TRP A 16 -24.95 -4.91 23.80
CA TRP A 16 -25.43 -4.45 25.10
C TRP A 16 -26.91 -4.81 25.30
N ARG A 17 -27.78 -4.51 24.32
CA ARG A 17 -29.20 -4.90 24.34
C ARG A 17 -29.41 -6.42 24.34
N SER A 18 -28.51 -7.19 23.71
CA SER A 18 -28.61 -8.65 23.66
C SER A 18 -28.21 -9.35 24.96
N CYS A 19 -27.38 -8.69 25.78
CA CYS A 19 -26.74 -9.30 26.95
C CYS A 19 -27.34 -8.86 28.28
N VAL A 20 -27.82 -7.62 28.40
CA VAL A 20 -28.47 -7.13 29.63
C VAL A 20 -29.81 -7.83 29.83
N GLY A 21 -29.99 -8.47 30.99
CA GLY A 21 -31.19 -9.25 31.34
C GLY A 21 -31.18 -10.71 30.87
N ALA A 22 -30.22 -11.11 30.02
CA ALA A 22 -30.04 -12.51 29.62
C ALA A 22 -29.40 -13.32 30.76
N ARG A 23 -29.76 -14.62 30.85
CA ARG A 23 -29.12 -15.55 31.80
C ARG A 23 -27.85 -16.13 31.18
N CYS A 24 -26.74 -16.00 31.90
CA CYS A 24 -25.48 -16.63 31.53
C CYS A 24 -25.67 -18.15 31.37
N PRO A 25 -25.34 -18.74 30.22
CA PRO A 25 -25.56 -20.17 29.96
C PRO A 25 -24.65 -21.09 30.79
N VAL A 26 -23.64 -20.52 31.47
CA VAL A 26 -22.67 -21.26 32.28
C VAL A 26 -23.03 -21.27 33.76
N CYS A 27 -23.40 -20.11 34.33
CA CYS A 27 -23.67 -19.99 35.77
C CYS A 27 -25.12 -19.62 36.12
N GLY A 28 -25.97 -19.35 35.12
CA GLY A 28 -27.38 -19.00 35.33
C GLY A 28 -27.63 -17.59 35.89
N ALA A 29 -26.59 -16.83 36.21
CA ALA A 29 -26.71 -15.45 36.68
C ALA A 29 -27.26 -14.53 35.59
N GLN A 30 -28.05 -13.55 36.00
CA GLN A 30 -28.68 -12.59 35.10
C GLN A 30 -27.77 -11.37 34.97
N THR A 31 -27.31 -11.07 33.75
CA THR A 31 -26.34 -9.99 33.51
C THR A 31 -27.00 -8.63 33.73
N ARG A 32 -26.45 -7.82 34.64
CA ARG A 32 -26.91 -6.45 34.90
C ARG A 32 -26.02 -5.46 34.17
N GLU A 33 -26.57 -4.27 33.91
CA GLU A 33 -25.89 -3.22 33.15
C GLU A 33 -24.55 -2.80 33.81
N GLU A 34 -24.52 -2.73 35.13
CA GLU A 34 -23.34 -2.43 35.96
C GLU A 34 -22.21 -3.48 35.90
N ASP A 35 -22.49 -4.67 35.36
CA ASP A 35 -21.52 -5.76 35.27
C ASP A 35 -20.63 -5.68 34.00
N LEU A 36 -20.90 -4.74 33.08
CA LEU A 36 -20.15 -4.54 31.83
C LEU A 36 -19.10 -3.42 31.98
N GLN A 37 -17.81 -3.75 31.79
CA GLN A 37 -16.68 -2.81 31.89
C GLN A 37 -15.87 -2.77 30.59
N ILE A 38 -15.43 -1.56 30.21
CA ILE A 38 -14.46 -1.35 29.12
C ILE A 38 -13.06 -1.42 29.72
N ILE A 39 -12.23 -2.32 29.20
CA ILE A 39 -10.83 -2.48 29.61
C ILE A 39 -9.96 -1.90 28.49
N LEU A 40 -9.08 -0.96 28.84
CA LEU A 40 -8.13 -0.31 27.93
C LEU A 40 -6.71 -0.57 28.43
N LEU A 41 -5.73 -0.53 27.52
CA LEU A 41 -4.33 -0.50 27.90
C LEU A 41 -4.00 0.87 28.52
N ASP A 42 -3.10 0.91 29.51
CA ASP A 42 -2.72 2.16 30.20
C ASP A 42 -2.15 3.22 29.23
N GLU A 43 -1.47 2.77 28.18
CA GLU A 43 -0.93 3.62 27.12
C GLU A 43 -2.02 4.26 26.24
N ASP A 44 -3.16 3.59 26.11
CA ASP A 44 -4.32 4.04 25.33
C ASP A 44 -5.31 4.88 26.15
N TYR A 45 -5.18 4.85 27.48
CA TYR A 45 -6.08 5.55 28.41
C TYR A 45 -6.03 7.07 28.24
N GLN A 46 -4.84 7.64 27.98
CA GLN A 46 -4.70 9.09 27.80
C GLN A 46 -5.30 9.54 26.47
N ALA A 47 -5.04 8.81 25.38
CA ALA A 47 -5.63 9.08 24.07
C ALA A 47 -7.16 8.91 24.08
N PHE A 48 -7.68 7.93 24.83
CA PHE A 48 -9.11 7.75 25.07
C PHE A 48 -9.73 8.93 25.85
N LYS A 49 -9.00 9.49 26.83
CA LYS A 49 -9.45 10.61 27.67
C LYS A 49 -9.46 11.96 26.97
N ASP A 50 -8.45 12.23 26.14
CA ASP A 50 -8.28 13.53 25.47
C ASP A 50 -8.92 13.59 24.08
N GLY A 51 -9.47 12.46 23.60
CA GLY A 51 -10.17 12.37 22.33
C GLY A 51 -9.25 12.24 21.11
N SER A 52 -7.94 12.05 21.33
CA SER A 52 -6.95 11.75 20.27
C SER A 52 -6.90 10.28 19.88
N PHE A 53 -7.70 9.42 20.54
CA PHE A 53 -7.84 8.01 20.20
C PHE A 53 -8.28 7.83 18.73
N PRO A 54 -7.80 6.78 18.01
CA PRO A 54 -7.97 6.63 16.55
C PRO A 54 -9.43 6.59 16.05
N TRP A 55 -10.41 6.59 16.94
CA TRP A 55 -11.84 6.46 16.64
C TRP A 55 -12.65 7.77 16.72
N GLY A 56 -12.02 8.92 17.00
CA GLY A 56 -12.54 10.29 16.77
C GLY A 56 -13.82 10.69 17.52
N GLU A 57 -13.81 11.83 18.24
CA GLU A 57 -14.95 12.60 18.85
C GLU A 57 -16.14 11.84 19.51
N ALA A 58 -16.10 10.51 19.67
CA ALA A 58 -17.21 9.68 20.15
C ALA A 58 -17.36 9.62 21.68
N ASN A 59 -16.45 10.26 22.43
CA ASN A 59 -16.39 10.21 23.90
C ASN A 59 -16.79 11.52 24.62
N ARG A 60 -17.29 12.55 23.91
CA ARG A 60 -17.89 13.68 24.62
C ARG A 60 -19.25 13.28 25.18
N LEU A 61 -19.33 13.15 26.50
CA LEU A 61 -20.58 13.00 27.21
C LEU A 61 -21.54 14.14 26.82
N PRO A 62 -22.80 13.86 26.45
CA PRO A 62 -23.79 14.90 26.17
C PRO A 62 -23.97 15.82 27.38
N SER A 63 -24.39 17.06 27.14
CA SER A 63 -24.53 18.10 28.17
C SER A 63 -25.46 17.73 29.35
N SER A 64 -26.26 16.68 29.21
CA SER A 64 -27.09 16.10 30.27
C SER A 64 -26.30 15.33 31.35
N PHE A 65 -25.02 15.00 31.13
CA PHE A 65 -24.15 14.27 32.06
C PHE A 65 -23.11 15.13 32.78
N ALA A 66 -23.14 16.46 32.60
CA ALA A 66 -22.21 17.39 33.23
C ALA A 66 -22.27 17.39 34.78
N GLY A 67 -23.35 16.88 35.38
CA GLY A 67 -23.54 16.80 36.83
C GLY A 67 -22.73 15.73 37.57
N PHE A 68 -22.06 14.81 36.85
CA PHE A 68 -21.23 13.75 37.44
C PHE A 68 -19.73 14.10 37.48
N ALA A 69 -19.37 15.34 37.15
CA ALA A 69 -17.97 15.77 37.04
C ALA A 69 -17.24 15.99 38.39
N ASP A 70 -17.94 15.95 39.53
CA ASP A 70 -17.29 16.15 40.82
C ASP A 70 -16.70 14.83 41.37
N THR A 71 -15.48 14.54 40.92
CA THR A 71 -14.71 13.34 41.26
C THR A 71 -13.97 13.46 42.59
N ALA A 72 -14.18 14.53 43.37
CA ALA A 72 -13.41 14.80 44.59
C ALA A 72 -13.80 13.95 45.82
N SER A 73 -14.91 13.20 45.79
CA SER A 73 -15.44 12.50 46.99
C SER A 73 -15.58 10.98 46.86
N LEU A 74 -15.08 10.35 45.79
CA LEU A 74 -15.06 8.89 45.68
C LEU A 74 -13.70 8.35 46.16
N PRO A 75 -13.63 7.37 47.09
CA PRO A 75 -12.37 6.72 47.40
C PRO A 75 -11.85 5.99 46.15
N PRO A 76 -10.55 6.08 45.84
CA PRO A 76 -10.02 5.45 44.64
C PRO A 76 -10.14 3.93 44.75
N PRO A 77 -10.68 3.23 43.75
CA PRO A 77 -10.69 1.78 43.76
C PRO A 77 -9.25 1.26 43.57
N GLY A 78 -8.63 0.76 44.66
CA GLY A 78 -7.54 -0.21 44.56
C GLY A 78 -6.09 0.29 44.59
N SER A 79 -5.78 1.45 45.19
CA SER A 79 -4.39 1.88 45.38
C SER A 79 -3.73 1.18 46.59
N GLY A 80 -2.95 0.12 46.33
CA GLY A 80 -2.07 -0.48 47.32
C GLY A 80 -1.32 -1.72 46.83
N THR A 81 -0.02 -1.78 47.11
CA THR A 81 0.91 -2.87 46.77
C THR A 81 0.40 -4.26 47.19
N PHE A 82 -0.38 -4.34 48.28
CA PHE A 82 -1.00 -5.57 48.76
C PHE A 82 -2.11 -6.12 47.84
N ALA A 83 -3.02 -5.28 47.36
CA ALA A 83 -4.09 -5.69 46.43
C ALA A 83 -3.54 -6.06 45.05
N GLN A 84 -2.44 -5.43 44.64
CA GLN A 84 -1.70 -5.77 43.43
C GLN A 84 -0.96 -7.12 43.57
N ALA A 85 -0.30 -7.37 44.71
CA ALA A 85 0.34 -8.65 45.01
C ALA A 85 -0.66 -9.82 45.18
N LEU A 86 -1.84 -9.57 45.77
CA LEU A 86 -2.88 -10.58 45.94
C LEU A 86 -3.51 -10.97 44.58
N ARG A 87 -3.77 -9.98 43.71
CA ARG A 87 -4.20 -10.24 42.33
C ARG A 87 -3.14 -10.96 41.51
N GLY A 88 -1.87 -10.56 41.62
CA GLY A 88 -0.76 -11.27 41.00
C GLY A 88 -0.63 -12.73 41.47
N ARG A 89 -0.87 -13.01 42.76
CA ARG A 89 -0.86 -14.39 43.31
C ARG A 89 -2.09 -15.22 42.93
N MET A 90 -3.27 -14.62 42.91
CA MET A 90 -4.52 -15.35 42.65
C MET A 90 -4.83 -15.53 41.16
N TYR A 91 -4.45 -14.56 40.33
CA TYR A 91 -4.85 -14.48 38.94
C TYR A 91 -3.70 -14.21 37.97
N GLY A 92 -2.47 -13.95 38.45
CA GLY A 92 -1.36 -13.51 37.58
C GLY A 92 -1.02 -14.49 36.45
N GLN A 93 -1.15 -15.80 36.70
CA GLN A 93 -1.00 -16.81 35.65
C GLN A 93 -2.16 -16.78 34.65
N ALA A 94 -3.40 -16.64 35.11
CA ALA A 94 -4.59 -16.50 34.25
C ALA A 94 -4.68 -15.15 33.52
N GLU A 95 -4.01 -14.11 34.02
CA GLU A 95 -3.87 -12.79 33.37
C GLU A 95 -2.83 -12.85 32.26
N LYS A 96 -1.68 -13.49 32.53
CA LYS A 96 -0.66 -13.78 31.53
C LYS A 96 -1.20 -14.67 30.40
N GLU A 97 -1.85 -15.79 30.74
CA GLU A 97 -2.44 -16.72 29.78
C GLU A 97 -3.50 -16.05 28.90
N ARG A 98 -4.34 -15.16 29.45
CA ARG A 98 -5.31 -14.37 28.66
C ARG A 98 -4.64 -13.35 27.74
N LYS A 99 -3.59 -12.68 28.21
CA LYS A 99 -2.83 -11.75 27.37
C LYS A 99 -2.23 -12.50 26.18
N GLU A 100 -1.62 -13.66 26.43
CA GLU A 100 -1.09 -14.54 25.39
C GLU A 100 -2.19 -15.02 24.43
N GLU A 101 -3.38 -15.38 24.94
CA GLU A 101 -4.55 -15.78 24.13
C GLU A 101 -5.07 -14.63 23.23
N TYR A 102 -5.18 -13.41 23.76
CA TYR A 102 -5.61 -12.25 22.96
C TYR A 102 -4.56 -11.82 21.93
N GLU A 103 -3.28 -11.87 22.28
CA GLU A 103 -2.20 -11.63 21.32
C GLU A 103 -2.20 -12.68 20.21
N ALA A 104 -2.51 -13.94 20.52
CA ALA A 104 -2.67 -14.99 19.53
C ALA A 104 -3.89 -14.75 18.63
N LEU A 105 -5.04 -14.38 19.20
CA LEU A 105 -6.25 -14.04 18.44
C LEU A 105 -6.07 -12.79 17.57
N SER A 106 -5.42 -11.75 18.07
CA SER A 106 -5.12 -10.54 17.31
C SER A 106 -4.14 -10.79 16.17
N ARG A 107 -3.14 -11.68 16.38
CA ARG A 107 -2.27 -12.15 15.30
C ARG A 107 -3.06 -12.92 14.25
N ALA A 108 -3.83 -13.92 14.65
CA ALA A 108 -4.69 -14.69 13.75
C ALA A 108 -5.67 -13.79 12.98
N PHE A 109 -6.27 -12.79 13.63
CA PHE A 109 -7.16 -11.83 12.97
C PHE A 109 -6.41 -10.94 11.97
N THR A 110 -5.21 -10.46 12.31
CA THR A 110 -4.37 -9.67 11.41
C THR A 110 -3.91 -10.49 10.20
N GLU A 111 -3.58 -11.76 10.40
CA GLU A 111 -3.26 -12.72 9.35
C GLU A 111 -4.45 -12.97 8.42
N ILE A 112 -5.66 -13.08 8.97
CA ILE A 112 -6.86 -13.40 8.17
C ILE A 112 -7.40 -12.16 7.43
N SER A 113 -7.39 -10.98 8.06
CA SER A 113 -8.18 -9.82 7.57
C SER A 113 -7.40 -8.52 7.43
N GLY A 114 -6.16 -8.42 7.94
CA GLY A 114 -5.39 -7.18 7.91
C GLY A 114 -5.18 -6.64 6.50
N PHE A 115 -4.82 -7.51 5.55
CA PHE A 115 -4.69 -7.12 4.15
C PHE A 115 -6.01 -6.64 3.54
N GLN A 116 -7.12 -7.34 3.82
CA GLN A 116 -8.43 -7.02 3.27
C GLN A 116 -8.93 -5.65 3.73
N PHE A 117 -8.81 -5.33 5.03
CA PHE A 117 -9.19 -4.01 5.54
C PHE A 117 -8.26 -2.92 5.05
N GLY A 118 -6.95 -3.19 4.99
CA GLY A 118 -5.97 -2.27 4.44
C GLY A 118 -6.25 -1.91 2.98
N TYR A 119 -6.52 -2.91 2.15
CA TYR A 119 -6.87 -2.72 0.74
C TYR A 119 -8.21 -1.99 0.58
N ALA A 120 -9.24 -2.36 1.34
CA ALA A 120 -10.54 -1.68 1.28
C ALA A 120 -10.44 -0.20 1.66
N ALA A 121 -9.66 0.14 2.68
CA ALA A 121 -9.39 1.53 3.07
C ALA A 121 -8.63 2.29 1.98
N TYR A 122 -7.64 1.64 1.32
CA TYR A 122 -6.90 2.24 0.20
C TYR A 122 -7.80 2.60 -0.98
N GLU A 123 -8.74 1.72 -1.33
CA GLU A 123 -9.73 1.95 -2.40
C GLU A 123 -10.69 3.08 -2.05
N GLN A 124 -11.05 3.23 -0.77
CA GLN A 124 -11.89 4.32 -0.26
C GLN A 124 -11.13 5.65 -0.10
N GLY A 125 -9.80 5.63 -0.18
CA GLY A 125 -8.96 6.80 0.05
C GLY A 125 -8.74 7.16 1.52
N ASP A 126 -9.13 6.29 2.45
CA ASP A 126 -8.78 6.42 3.87
C ASP A 126 -7.33 5.93 4.07
N LEU A 127 -6.39 6.82 3.74
CA LEU A 127 -4.97 6.48 3.65
C LEU A 127 -4.35 6.15 5.01
N ASP A 128 -4.84 6.76 6.08
CA ASP A 128 -4.33 6.51 7.44
C ASP A 128 -4.73 5.11 7.92
N ARG A 129 -6.00 4.73 7.70
CA ARG A 129 -6.48 3.39 8.00
C ARG A 129 -5.82 2.34 7.11
N ALA A 130 -5.64 2.65 5.82
CA ALA A 130 -4.92 1.77 4.89
C ALA A 130 -3.50 1.51 5.38
N ALA A 131 -2.75 2.57 5.71
CA ALA A 131 -1.39 2.45 6.20
C ALA A 131 -1.29 1.59 7.46
N LEU A 132 -2.17 1.83 8.45
CA LEU A 132 -2.20 1.07 9.70
C LEU A 132 -2.39 -0.44 9.46
N TRP A 133 -3.40 -0.82 8.68
CA TRP A 133 -3.74 -2.23 8.47
C TRP A 133 -2.74 -2.94 7.55
N LEU A 134 -2.24 -2.27 6.51
CA LEU A 134 -1.25 -2.84 5.59
C LEU A 134 0.10 -3.02 6.27
N GLU A 135 0.52 -2.09 7.13
CA GLU A 135 1.76 -2.21 7.91
C GLU A 135 1.71 -3.38 8.89
N ARG A 136 0.59 -3.54 9.61
CA ARG A 136 0.38 -4.71 10.49
C ARG A 136 0.34 -6.02 9.71
N ALA A 137 -0.34 -6.04 8.56
CA ALA A 137 -0.42 -7.23 7.70
C ALA A 137 0.96 -7.63 7.16
N ALA A 138 1.75 -6.69 6.66
CA ALA A 138 3.10 -6.95 6.15
C ALA A 138 4.05 -7.56 7.21
N GLN A 139 3.87 -7.20 8.48
CA GLN A 139 4.68 -7.69 9.60
C GLN A 139 4.21 -9.04 10.15
N SER A 140 2.93 -9.39 10.00
CA SER A 140 2.33 -10.54 10.68
C SER A 140 2.03 -11.73 9.76
N LEU A 141 1.84 -11.48 8.46
CA LEU A 141 1.50 -12.53 7.50
C LEU A 141 2.66 -13.51 7.27
N GLU A 142 2.40 -14.80 7.50
CA GLU A 142 3.38 -15.86 7.25
C GLU A 142 3.61 -16.12 5.75
N ASP A 143 2.54 -16.07 4.95
CA ASP A 143 2.65 -16.29 3.50
C ASP A 143 3.42 -15.12 2.84
N PRO A 144 4.58 -15.38 2.20
CA PRO A 144 5.42 -14.34 1.63
C PRO A 144 4.70 -13.51 0.56
N THR A 145 3.79 -14.11 -0.21
CA THR A 145 3.06 -13.43 -1.29
C THR A 145 2.06 -12.45 -0.73
N HIS A 146 1.24 -12.85 0.25
CA HIS A 146 0.31 -11.94 0.91
C HIS A 146 1.03 -10.81 1.65
N ALA A 147 2.13 -11.12 2.33
CA ALA A 147 2.93 -10.11 3.01
C ALA A 147 3.57 -9.11 2.02
N ALA A 148 4.10 -9.59 0.89
CA ALA A 148 4.60 -8.72 -0.18
C ALA A 148 3.47 -7.88 -0.80
N GLY A 149 2.27 -8.44 -0.94
CA GLY A 149 1.08 -7.71 -1.39
C GLY A 149 0.72 -6.58 -0.44
N ALA A 150 0.74 -6.83 0.88
CA ALA A 150 0.51 -5.81 1.89
C ALA A 150 1.55 -4.69 1.80
N SER A 151 2.84 -5.03 1.67
CA SER A 151 3.92 -4.05 1.50
C SER A 151 3.83 -3.25 0.19
N LEU A 152 3.39 -3.87 -0.91
CA LEU A 152 3.12 -3.16 -2.17
C LEU A 152 2.03 -2.10 -1.99
N TYR A 153 0.88 -2.47 -1.41
CA TYR A 153 -0.21 -1.52 -1.20
C TYR A 153 0.12 -0.47 -0.12
N LEU A 154 0.92 -0.83 0.90
CA LEU A 154 1.45 0.14 1.86
C LEU A 154 2.30 1.18 1.12
N GLY A 155 3.18 0.75 0.22
CA GLY A 155 3.97 1.66 -0.60
C GLY A 155 3.11 2.61 -1.44
N LEU A 156 2.09 2.09 -2.12
CA LEU A 156 1.15 2.90 -2.90
C LEU A 156 0.38 3.90 -2.02
N THR A 157 -0.03 3.49 -0.82
CA THR A 157 -0.68 4.35 0.18
C THR A 157 0.23 5.50 0.59
N ARG A 158 1.50 5.20 0.90
CA ARG A 158 2.51 6.19 1.29
C ARG A 158 2.83 7.17 0.16
N VAL A 159 2.80 6.75 -1.11
CA VAL A 159 2.89 7.68 -2.26
C VAL A 159 1.71 8.65 -2.26
N LYS A 160 0.47 8.16 -2.10
CA LYS A 160 -0.72 9.03 -2.03
C LYS A 160 -0.70 10.00 -0.85
N GLN A 161 -0.07 9.61 0.27
CA GLN A 161 0.13 10.49 1.44
C GLN A 161 1.26 11.52 1.25
N GLY A 162 2.02 11.47 0.15
CA GLY A 162 3.17 12.35 -0.07
C GLY A 162 4.38 11.97 0.79
N GLU A 163 4.53 10.68 1.15
CA GLU A 163 5.60 10.15 1.98
C GLU A 163 6.56 9.23 1.18
N PRO A 164 7.29 9.75 0.17
CA PRO A 164 8.06 8.92 -0.77
C PRO A 164 9.18 8.11 -0.09
N THR A 165 9.77 8.60 1.00
CA THR A 165 10.78 7.83 1.76
C THR A 165 10.18 6.58 2.42
N LYS A 166 8.96 6.66 2.97
CA LYS A 166 8.25 5.51 3.54
C LYS A 166 7.76 4.58 2.44
N ALA A 167 7.29 5.13 1.31
CA ALA A 167 6.91 4.34 0.14
C ALA A 167 8.08 3.49 -0.39
N LYS A 168 9.27 4.09 -0.52
CA LYS A 168 10.51 3.39 -0.88
C LYS A 168 10.78 2.19 0.04
N ALA A 169 10.63 2.34 1.35
CA ALA A 169 10.87 1.25 2.31
C ALA A 169 9.87 0.11 2.10
N ALA A 170 8.59 0.42 1.97
CA ALA A 170 7.53 -0.57 1.77
C ALA A 170 7.68 -1.32 0.42
N PHE A 171 7.97 -0.62 -0.68
CA PHE A 171 8.22 -1.29 -1.96
C PHE A 171 9.48 -2.16 -1.92
N ARG A 172 10.53 -1.73 -1.23
CA ARG A 172 11.74 -2.55 -1.06
C ARG A 172 11.45 -3.83 -0.28
N ASP A 173 10.67 -3.76 0.80
CA ASP A 173 10.23 -4.95 1.54
C ASP A 173 9.51 -5.96 0.64
N ALA A 174 8.59 -5.49 -0.21
CA ALA A 174 7.90 -6.37 -1.17
C ALA A 174 8.85 -7.02 -2.20
N VAL A 175 9.86 -6.28 -2.69
CA VAL A 175 10.85 -6.79 -3.67
C VAL A 175 11.79 -7.82 -3.05
N ASP A 176 12.22 -7.58 -1.82
CA ASP A 176 13.22 -8.38 -1.10
C ASP A 176 12.65 -9.73 -0.61
N ARG A 177 11.32 -9.89 -0.55
CA ARG A 177 10.64 -11.17 -0.30
C ARG A 177 10.75 -12.10 -1.51
N THR A 178 11.90 -12.74 -1.68
CA THR A 178 12.21 -13.56 -2.87
C THR A 178 11.29 -14.75 -3.10
N ALA A 179 10.64 -15.27 -2.05
CA ALA A 179 9.66 -16.35 -2.12
C ALA A 179 8.25 -15.91 -2.53
N ALA A 180 7.99 -14.60 -2.63
CA ALA A 180 6.69 -14.08 -3.05
C ALA A 180 6.47 -14.21 -4.56
N ASP A 181 5.20 -14.20 -4.97
CA ASP A 181 4.78 -14.21 -6.37
C ASP A 181 5.54 -13.16 -7.23
N PRO A 182 6.18 -13.56 -8.34
CA PRO A 182 6.88 -12.66 -9.25
C PRO A 182 6.05 -11.47 -9.76
N VAL A 183 4.73 -11.61 -9.91
CA VAL A 183 3.81 -10.54 -10.33
C VAL A 183 3.81 -9.40 -9.31
N ILE A 184 3.64 -9.73 -8.02
CA ILE A 184 3.66 -8.74 -6.94
C ILE A 184 5.04 -8.09 -6.84
N ARG A 185 6.10 -8.89 -6.90
CA ARG A 185 7.48 -8.39 -6.84
C ARG A 185 7.82 -7.48 -8.02
N SER A 186 7.36 -7.82 -9.23
CA SER A 186 7.58 -7.00 -10.43
C SER A 186 6.85 -5.66 -10.34
N GLY A 187 5.61 -5.66 -9.85
CA GLY A 187 4.85 -4.44 -9.58
C GLY A 187 5.53 -3.56 -8.54
N ALA A 188 6.01 -4.14 -7.44
CA ALA A 188 6.75 -3.40 -6.41
C ALA A 188 8.08 -2.85 -6.93
N ALA A 189 8.81 -3.60 -7.76
CA ALA A 189 10.07 -3.18 -8.35
C ALA A 189 9.91 -1.99 -9.33
N ASP A 190 8.86 -1.99 -10.17
CA ASP A 190 8.53 -0.85 -11.04
C ASP A 190 8.19 0.42 -10.24
N GLN A 191 7.38 0.27 -9.17
CA GLN A 191 7.02 1.39 -8.30
C GLN A 191 8.21 1.90 -7.48
N LEU A 192 9.05 0.99 -6.96
CA LEU A 192 10.30 1.32 -6.29
C LEU A 192 11.22 2.11 -7.21
N GLY A 193 11.35 1.71 -8.47
CA GLY A 193 12.12 2.44 -9.47
C GLY A 193 11.64 3.87 -9.66
N SER A 194 10.32 4.05 -9.72
CA SER A 194 9.68 5.35 -9.91
C SER A 194 9.89 6.28 -8.72
N VAL A 195 9.67 5.80 -7.50
CA VAL A 195 9.91 6.57 -6.27
C VAL A 195 11.40 6.88 -6.07
N LEU A 196 12.30 5.96 -6.40
CA LEU A 196 13.74 6.22 -6.30
C LEU A 196 14.18 7.30 -7.29
N LYS A 197 13.61 7.33 -8.50
CA LYS A 197 13.87 8.39 -9.48
C LYS A 197 13.39 9.74 -8.96
N GLU A 198 12.18 9.81 -8.39
CA GLU A 198 11.62 11.03 -7.77
C GLU A 198 12.50 11.56 -6.63
N LEU A 199 13.04 10.65 -5.80
CA LEU A 199 13.97 10.97 -4.73
C LEU A 199 15.41 11.28 -5.23
N GLY A 200 15.67 11.24 -6.54
CA GLY A 200 16.98 11.49 -7.13
C GLY A 200 18.00 10.33 -7.01
N ASP A 201 17.61 9.18 -6.46
CA ASP A 201 18.45 7.98 -6.40
C ASP A 201 18.39 7.21 -7.73
N ILE A 202 19.02 7.76 -8.76
CA ILE A 202 19.03 7.21 -10.12
C ILE A 202 19.67 5.82 -10.17
N THR A 203 20.71 5.58 -9.35
CA THR A 203 21.37 4.26 -9.29
C THR A 203 20.44 3.22 -8.67
N GLY A 204 19.72 3.58 -7.61
CA GLY A 204 18.66 2.76 -7.03
C GLY A 204 17.53 2.49 -8.02
N ALA A 205 17.05 3.51 -8.71
CA ALA A 205 15.99 3.39 -9.71
C ALA A 205 16.37 2.41 -10.83
N ARG A 206 17.60 2.54 -11.35
CA ARG A 206 18.16 1.62 -12.35
C ARG A 206 18.13 0.17 -11.89
N ARG A 207 18.53 -0.10 -10.64
CA ARG A 207 18.49 -1.47 -10.07
C ARG A 207 17.07 -1.99 -9.94
N ALA A 208 16.14 -1.17 -9.43
CA ALA A 208 14.75 -1.58 -9.25
C ALA A 208 14.05 -1.89 -10.58
N TYR A 209 14.20 -1.02 -11.60
CA TYR A 209 13.66 -1.32 -12.92
C TYR A 209 14.31 -2.55 -13.56
N ARG A 210 15.62 -2.75 -13.38
CA ARG A 210 16.30 -3.97 -13.83
C ARG A 210 15.69 -5.21 -13.17
N THR A 211 15.43 -5.19 -11.86
CA THR A 211 14.76 -6.29 -11.16
C THR A 211 13.38 -6.59 -11.76
N ALA A 212 12.56 -5.58 -12.07
CA ALA A 212 11.27 -5.79 -12.72
C ALA A 212 11.39 -6.41 -14.13
N VAL A 213 12.41 -6.02 -14.90
CA VAL A 213 12.71 -6.64 -16.21
C VAL A 213 13.14 -8.10 -16.04
N ASP A 214 14.02 -8.39 -15.08
CA ASP A 214 14.60 -9.71 -14.88
C ASP A 214 13.59 -10.72 -14.30
N LEU A 215 12.57 -10.26 -13.57
CA LEU A 215 11.45 -11.09 -13.13
C LEU A 215 10.53 -11.54 -14.28
N GLY A 216 10.59 -10.88 -15.44
CA GLY A 216 10.02 -11.37 -16.69
C GLY A 216 8.49 -11.35 -16.80
N VAL A 217 7.78 -10.77 -15.84
CA VAL A 217 6.31 -10.63 -15.91
C VAL A 217 5.96 -9.62 -17.01
N PRO A 218 5.34 -10.01 -18.15
CA PRO A 218 5.34 -9.21 -19.38
C PRO A 218 4.86 -7.77 -19.22
N THR A 219 3.75 -7.58 -18.49
CA THR A 219 3.16 -6.26 -18.24
C THR A 219 4.15 -5.33 -17.52
N PHE A 220 4.82 -5.80 -16.46
CA PHE A 220 5.76 -5.01 -15.68
C PHE A 220 7.14 -4.91 -16.35
N ALA A 221 7.62 -5.99 -16.97
CA ALA A 221 8.90 -6.02 -17.66
C ALA A 221 8.94 -5.01 -18.81
N ALA A 222 7.88 -4.92 -19.62
CA ALA A 222 7.83 -3.95 -20.70
C ALA A 222 7.84 -2.51 -20.18
N LYS A 223 7.03 -2.20 -19.15
CA LYS A 223 6.99 -0.86 -18.54
C LYS A 223 8.32 -0.47 -17.89
N ALA A 224 8.90 -1.37 -17.11
CA ALA A 224 10.19 -1.14 -16.46
C ALA A 224 11.32 -1.00 -17.48
N ALA A 225 11.28 -1.74 -18.60
CA ALA A 225 12.25 -1.58 -19.68
C ALA A 225 12.14 -0.21 -20.40
N VAL A 226 10.93 0.33 -20.56
CA VAL A 226 10.76 1.71 -21.05
C VAL A 226 11.47 2.70 -20.12
N ASN A 227 11.19 2.62 -18.82
CA ASN A 227 11.76 3.52 -17.81
C ASN A 227 13.28 3.37 -17.69
N LEU A 228 13.77 2.14 -17.65
CA LEU A 228 15.20 1.86 -17.61
C LEU A 228 15.90 2.36 -18.88
N GLY A 229 15.28 2.19 -20.05
CA GLY A 229 15.81 2.71 -21.30
C GLY A 229 15.93 4.23 -21.30
N THR A 230 14.93 4.94 -20.74
CA THR A 230 15.00 6.40 -20.54
C THR A 230 16.16 6.80 -19.64
N LEU A 231 16.37 6.11 -18.52
CA LEU A 231 17.52 6.39 -17.63
C LEU A 231 18.88 6.11 -18.29
N GLU A 232 18.95 5.11 -19.17
CA GLU A 232 20.17 4.84 -19.94
C GLU A 232 20.40 5.89 -21.03
N ASP A 233 19.35 6.39 -21.67
CA ASP A 233 19.43 7.46 -22.68
C ASP A 233 19.89 8.79 -22.07
N GLU A 234 19.30 9.17 -20.93
CA GLU A 234 19.69 10.34 -20.13
C GLU A 234 21.16 10.26 -19.67
N ALA A 235 21.67 9.04 -19.46
CA ALA A 235 23.08 8.79 -19.12
C ALA A 235 24.02 8.72 -20.34
N GLY A 236 23.52 8.93 -21.56
CA GLY A 236 24.30 8.87 -22.81
C GLY A 236 24.53 7.44 -23.34
N HIS A 237 23.94 6.42 -22.72
CA HIS A 237 24.05 5.03 -23.16
C HIS A 237 22.97 4.68 -24.21
N HIS A 238 22.88 5.46 -25.28
CA HIS A 238 21.83 5.39 -26.30
C HIS A 238 21.63 3.98 -26.91
N GLY A 239 22.72 3.22 -27.08
CA GLY A 239 22.63 1.84 -27.59
C GLY A 239 21.91 0.89 -26.62
N LYS A 240 22.16 1.03 -25.30
CA LYS A 240 21.46 0.25 -24.28
C LYS A 240 20.00 0.67 -24.18
N ALA A 241 19.73 1.97 -24.23
CA ALA A 241 18.38 2.53 -24.26
C ALA A 241 17.56 1.94 -25.41
N ARG A 242 18.13 1.92 -26.63
CA ARG A 242 17.49 1.31 -27.80
C ARG A 242 17.13 -0.15 -27.57
N SER A 243 18.07 -0.97 -27.09
CA SER A 243 17.81 -2.40 -26.85
C SER A 243 16.70 -2.62 -25.82
N LEU A 244 16.63 -1.79 -24.78
CA LEU A 244 15.56 -1.85 -23.78
C LEU A 244 14.21 -1.44 -24.37
N TRP A 245 14.16 -0.41 -25.21
CA TRP A 245 12.93 0.00 -25.88
C TRP A 245 12.48 -0.99 -26.96
N GLU A 246 13.41 -1.63 -27.68
CA GLU A 246 13.12 -2.74 -28.60
C GLU A 246 12.51 -3.94 -27.86
N PHE A 247 13.11 -4.31 -26.72
CA PHE A 247 12.55 -5.33 -25.82
C PHE A 247 11.15 -4.95 -25.34
N ALA A 248 10.97 -3.73 -24.81
CA ALA A 248 9.68 -3.28 -24.31
C ALA A 248 8.60 -3.28 -25.41
N TYR A 249 8.95 -2.85 -26.63
CA TYR A 249 8.03 -2.85 -27.76
C TYR A 249 7.60 -4.26 -28.17
N ALA A 250 8.51 -5.25 -28.08
CA ALA A 250 8.23 -6.64 -28.41
C ALA A 250 7.46 -7.38 -27.30
N ALA A 251 7.76 -7.08 -26.03
CA ALA A 251 7.20 -7.76 -24.86
C ALA A 251 5.87 -7.15 -24.36
N ALA A 252 5.51 -5.95 -24.80
CA ALA A 252 4.29 -5.27 -24.34
C ALA A 252 3.01 -6.01 -24.76
N GLU A 253 2.26 -6.49 -23.76
CA GLU A 253 0.91 -7.03 -23.94
C GLU A 253 -0.16 -5.94 -24.03
N GLY A 254 0.11 -4.78 -23.42
CA GLY A 254 -0.79 -3.61 -23.40
C GLY A 254 -0.34 -2.49 -24.34
N GLU A 255 -1.30 -1.62 -24.68
CA GLU A 255 -1.05 -0.50 -25.60
C GLU A 255 -0.11 0.56 -25.01
N GLU A 256 -0.16 0.79 -23.69
CA GLU A 256 0.64 1.80 -22.99
C GLU A 256 2.14 1.58 -23.16
N GLY A 257 2.65 0.42 -22.75
CA GLY A 257 4.06 0.08 -22.88
C GLY A 257 4.52 0.12 -24.33
N LYS A 258 3.69 -0.38 -25.26
CA LYS A 258 4.00 -0.37 -26.69
C LYS A 258 4.07 1.05 -27.27
N ALA A 259 3.17 1.95 -26.87
CA ALA A 259 3.12 3.32 -27.34
C ALA A 259 4.33 4.13 -26.87
N PHE A 260 4.71 4.03 -25.59
CA PHE A 260 5.88 4.71 -25.07
C PHE A 260 7.19 4.14 -25.64
N ALA A 261 7.31 2.82 -25.75
CA ALA A 261 8.45 2.20 -26.41
C ALA A 261 8.59 2.65 -27.87
N ALA A 262 7.48 2.69 -28.63
CA ALA A 262 7.48 3.21 -29.99
C ALA A 262 7.87 4.70 -30.04
N TYR A 263 7.35 5.54 -29.13
CA TYR A 263 7.76 6.95 -29.09
C TYR A 263 9.27 7.09 -28.85
N ASN A 264 9.83 6.36 -27.90
CA ASN A 264 11.25 6.43 -27.57
C ASN A 264 12.14 5.88 -28.70
N LEU A 265 11.72 4.81 -29.39
CA LEU A 265 12.40 4.33 -30.59
C LEU A 265 12.36 5.36 -31.72
N GLY A 266 11.24 6.06 -31.88
CA GLY A 266 11.12 7.18 -32.81
C GLY A 266 12.13 8.28 -32.52
N TRP A 267 12.27 8.64 -31.23
CA TRP A 267 13.27 9.59 -30.75
C TRP A 267 14.69 9.14 -31.03
N TYR A 268 15.03 7.90 -30.68
CA TYR A 268 16.34 7.33 -30.97
C TYR A 268 16.72 7.45 -32.45
N TRP A 269 15.82 7.04 -33.35
CA TRP A 269 16.10 7.07 -34.80
C TRP A 269 16.16 8.50 -35.36
N GLU A 270 15.44 9.44 -34.77
CA GLU A 270 15.55 10.85 -35.14
C GLU A 270 16.95 11.40 -34.77
N GLN A 271 17.41 11.14 -33.54
CA GLN A 271 18.76 11.54 -33.11
C GLN A 271 19.87 10.83 -33.92
N ALA A 272 19.62 9.59 -34.34
CA ALA A 272 20.54 8.84 -35.20
C ALA A 272 20.53 9.27 -36.68
N GLY A 273 19.73 10.27 -37.07
CA GLY A 273 19.66 10.77 -38.44
C GLY A 273 18.92 9.86 -39.44
N ASP A 274 18.05 8.96 -38.95
CA ASP A 274 17.20 8.10 -39.78
C ASP A 274 15.72 8.54 -39.68
N PRO A 275 15.32 9.62 -40.41
CA PRO A 275 13.97 10.16 -40.32
C PRO A 275 12.90 9.19 -40.85
N ALA A 276 13.29 8.18 -41.65
CA ALA A 276 12.37 7.16 -42.15
C ALA A 276 11.96 6.21 -41.02
N LYS A 277 12.92 5.70 -40.24
CA LYS A 277 12.63 4.87 -39.07
C LYS A 277 11.98 5.68 -37.95
N ALA A 278 12.44 6.90 -37.70
CA ALA A 278 11.80 7.80 -36.73
C ALA A 278 10.30 7.97 -37.02
N ARG A 279 9.97 8.26 -38.29
CA ARG A 279 8.60 8.40 -38.76
C ARG A 279 7.78 7.12 -38.64
N HIS A 280 8.38 5.95 -38.86
CA HIS A 280 7.69 4.67 -38.68
C HIS A 280 7.22 4.50 -37.23
N PHE A 281 8.13 4.66 -36.28
CA PHE A 281 7.83 4.49 -34.86
C PHE A 281 6.93 5.57 -34.28
N TYR A 282 7.13 6.85 -34.64
CA TYR A 282 6.21 7.89 -34.21
C TYR A 282 4.80 7.72 -34.78
N LYS A 283 4.63 7.16 -35.99
CA LYS A 283 3.27 6.84 -36.49
C LYS A 283 2.56 5.78 -35.66
N ILE A 284 3.30 4.83 -35.11
CA ILE A 284 2.73 3.81 -34.22
C ILE A 284 2.27 4.48 -32.92
N ALA A 285 3.13 5.25 -32.27
CA ALA A 285 2.79 5.98 -31.05
C ALA A 285 1.67 7.02 -31.27
N ALA A 286 1.66 7.74 -32.39
CA ALA A 286 0.64 8.76 -32.70
C ALA A 286 -0.78 8.21 -32.90
N LYS A 287 -0.89 6.91 -33.24
CA LYS A 287 -2.15 6.20 -33.44
C LYS A 287 -2.67 5.53 -32.18
N SER A 288 -1.87 5.47 -31.11
CA SER A 288 -2.30 4.81 -29.89
C SER A 288 -3.41 5.59 -29.19
N ALA A 289 -4.19 4.90 -28.37
CA ALA A 289 -5.16 5.49 -27.45
C ALA A 289 -4.51 6.15 -26.23
N VAL A 290 -3.18 6.07 -26.09
CA VAL A 290 -2.39 6.61 -24.97
C VAL A 290 -2.13 8.10 -25.24
N PRO A 291 -2.87 9.04 -24.61
CA PRO A 291 -2.92 10.43 -25.08
C PRO A 291 -1.57 11.14 -25.02
N GLU A 292 -0.77 10.87 -23.98
CA GLU A 292 0.55 11.46 -23.80
C GLU A 292 1.51 11.04 -24.91
N ALA A 293 1.67 9.72 -25.12
CA ALA A 293 2.53 9.18 -26.17
C ALA A 293 2.08 9.65 -27.56
N ALA A 294 0.77 9.64 -27.81
CA ALA A 294 0.21 10.07 -29.09
C ALA A 294 0.47 11.56 -29.37
N THR A 295 0.28 12.42 -28.36
CA THR A 295 0.50 13.87 -28.48
C THR A 295 1.96 14.17 -28.75
N ARG A 296 2.89 13.59 -27.97
CA ARG A 296 4.33 13.78 -28.19
C ARG A 296 4.77 13.30 -29.57
N ALA A 297 4.29 12.14 -30.00
CA ALA A 297 4.64 11.58 -31.30
C ALA A 297 4.10 12.42 -32.47
N ARG A 298 2.87 12.94 -32.39
CA ARG A 298 2.30 13.85 -33.41
C ARG A 298 3.12 15.14 -33.53
N GLY A 299 3.55 15.71 -32.40
CA GLY A 299 4.44 16.86 -32.38
C GLY A 299 5.73 16.61 -33.16
N ARG A 300 6.42 15.50 -32.89
CA ARG A 300 7.66 15.12 -33.61
C ARG A 300 7.42 14.81 -35.08
N LEU A 301 6.30 14.17 -35.44
CA LEU A 301 5.95 13.91 -36.84
C LEU A 301 5.81 15.18 -37.68
N GLY A 302 5.33 16.27 -37.06
CA GLY A 302 5.18 17.57 -37.71
C GLY A 302 6.52 18.28 -37.99
N THR A 303 7.55 18.01 -37.18
CA THR A 303 8.88 18.61 -37.33
C THR A 303 9.86 17.75 -38.14
N LEU A 304 9.57 16.45 -38.31
CA LEU A 304 10.45 15.53 -39.03
C LEU A 304 10.55 15.89 -40.53
N PRO A 305 11.77 15.98 -41.10
CA PRO A 305 11.98 16.29 -42.51
C PRO A 305 11.23 15.30 -43.41
N ALA A 306 10.60 15.83 -44.46
CA ALA A 306 9.86 15.01 -45.41
C ALA A 306 10.75 13.91 -45.98
N SER A 307 10.21 12.70 -46.11
CA SER A 307 10.95 11.61 -46.76
C SER A 307 11.36 12.06 -48.17
N PRO A 308 12.62 11.87 -48.58
CA PRO A 308 13.04 12.25 -49.92
C PRO A 308 12.11 11.56 -50.91
N ARG A 309 11.43 12.36 -51.75
CA ARG A 309 10.59 11.82 -52.83
C ARG A 309 11.49 10.92 -53.66
N ARG A 310 11.24 9.61 -53.67
CA ARG A 310 11.86 8.70 -54.64
C ARG A 310 11.40 9.15 -56.02
N PHE A 311 12.22 9.95 -56.70
CA PHE A 311 12.05 10.18 -58.12
C PHE A 311 12.31 8.85 -58.81
N PHE A 312 11.23 8.13 -59.13
CA PHE A 312 11.31 7.04 -60.09
C PHE A 312 11.72 7.65 -61.43
N ARG A 313 13.01 7.57 -61.76
CA ARG A 313 13.46 7.71 -63.15
C ARG A 313 12.80 6.57 -63.93
N ARG A 314 11.72 6.87 -64.66
CA ARG A 314 11.29 6.03 -65.78
C ARG A 314 12.41 6.08 -66.80
N ASN A 315 13.23 5.03 -66.87
CA ASN A 315 14.07 4.80 -68.03
C ASN A 315 13.12 4.62 -69.22
N ARG A 316 13.19 5.53 -70.19
CA ARG A 316 12.66 5.35 -71.54
C ARG A 316 13.72 4.65 -72.37
#